data_AF-A0A8X6M0F9-F1
#
_entry.id   AF-A0A8X6M0F9-F1
#
_cell.length_a   1.000
_cell.length_b   1.000
_cell.length_c   1.000
_cell.angle_alpha   90.00
_cell.angle_beta   90.00
_cell.angle_gamma   90.00
#
_symmetry.space_group_name_H-M   'P 1'
#
loop_
_entity.id
_entity.type
_entity.pdbx_description
1 polymer ?
#
loop_
_entity_poly.entity_id
_entity_poly.type
_entity_poly.pdbx_seq_one_letter_code
_entity_poly.pdbx_strand_id
1 'polypeptide(L)'
;MNNNQISNSDMDIKKGALHPSILNQFRKNFEADQKNLLALNACAKTDPLEVCQQRHIIESTSHVFTHKVDSEIKPITNQKNSGRCWLFAALNVLRIPFVKQHQIEDFEFSQSYLFFCDKIERSNFFLNTIVNVLQRGEPVDGRLMSFLLHDPVADGGQWDMVVNLIKRYGVIPKKCFPESFCCETSSRLNGILKTKNSTQMHQFKSIMFSDSLIQFEQLIINYILLILPNAEKL
;
A
#
# COMPACT_ATOMS: atom_id res chain seq x y z
N MET A 1 -49.58 30.04 42.79
CA MET A 1 -49.93 28.70 42.28
C MET A 1 -49.77 28.71 40.77
N ASN A 2 -48.72 28.06 40.27
CA ASN A 2 -48.74 27.32 39.00
C ASN A 2 -47.46 26.47 38.97
N ASN A 3 -47.63 25.26 39.48
CA ASN A 3 -46.66 24.18 39.46
C ASN A 3 -46.57 23.65 38.02
N ASN A 4 -45.52 23.99 37.28
CA ASN A 4 -45.10 23.16 36.15
C ASN A 4 -44.06 22.18 36.66
N GLN A 5 -44.55 21.07 37.20
CA GLN A 5 -43.78 19.86 37.40
C GLN A 5 -43.24 19.41 36.05
N ILE A 6 -41.92 19.48 35.88
CA ILE A 6 -41.24 18.75 34.81
C ILE A 6 -41.43 17.28 35.15
N SER A 7 -42.28 16.60 34.40
CA SER A 7 -42.56 15.18 34.56
C SER A 7 -41.27 14.36 34.38
N ASN A 8 -40.98 13.52 35.36
CA ASN A 8 -39.86 12.57 35.41
C ASN A 8 -39.97 11.43 34.36
N SER A 9 -40.57 11.66 33.19
CA SER A 9 -40.89 10.61 32.22
C SER A 9 -39.96 10.51 30.99
N ASP A 10 -39.03 11.44 30.78
CA ASP A 10 -38.22 11.48 29.53
C ASP A 10 -36.71 11.32 29.75
N MET A 11 -36.28 10.65 30.82
CA MET A 11 -34.85 10.36 31.04
C MET A 11 -34.53 8.86 31.17
N ASP A 12 -35.09 8.04 30.28
CA ASP A 12 -34.45 6.76 29.96
C ASP A 12 -33.34 7.00 28.92
N ILE A 13 -32.35 7.79 29.33
CA ILE A 13 -31.22 8.22 28.49
C ILE A 13 -30.32 7.01 28.30
N LYS A 14 -30.31 6.42 27.11
CA LYS A 14 -29.29 5.43 26.73
C LYS A 14 -27.90 6.04 26.95
N LYS A 15 -27.24 5.57 28.00
CA LYS A 15 -25.88 5.98 28.42
C LYS A 15 -24.94 5.84 27.22
N GLY A 16 -24.46 6.98 26.69
CA GLY A 16 -23.56 7.04 25.53
C GLY A 16 -24.15 7.63 24.24
N ALA A 17 -25.45 7.94 24.18
CA ALA A 17 -26.03 8.63 23.03
C ALA A 17 -25.72 10.15 23.05
N LEU A 18 -25.36 10.72 21.89
CA LEU A 18 -25.19 12.17 21.71
C LEU A 18 -26.57 12.84 21.63
N HIS A 19 -26.95 13.57 22.68
CA HIS A 19 -28.23 14.26 22.77
C HIS A 19 -28.18 15.68 22.17
N PRO A 20 -29.25 16.19 21.52
CA PRO A 20 -29.27 17.53 20.94
C PRO A 20 -28.92 18.66 21.93
N SER A 21 -29.30 18.53 23.21
CA SER A 21 -28.93 19.52 24.23
C SER A 21 -27.41 19.59 24.46
N ILE A 22 -26.72 18.45 24.45
CA ILE A 22 -25.27 18.35 24.59
C ILE A 22 -24.59 18.94 23.35
N LEU A 23 -25.08 18.62 22.15
CA LEU A 23 -24.56 19.18 20.89
C LEU A 23 -24.72 20.71 20.85
N ASN A 24 -25.86 21.23 21.30
CA ASN A 24 -26.09 22.66 21.40
C ASN A 24 -25.15 23.32 22.41
N GLN A 25 -24.87 22.66 23.53
CA GLN A 25 -23.88 23.16 24.49
C GLN A 25 -22.47 23.19 23.90
N PHE A 26 -22.04 22.14 23.19
CA PHE A 26 -20.75 22.12 22.51
C PHE A 26 -20.63 23.19 21.43
N ARG A 27 -21.70 23.41 20.65
CA ARG A 27 -21.74 24.49 19.66
C ARG A 27 -21.57 25.85 20.32
N LYS A 28 -22.33 26.14 21.38
CA LYS A 28 -22.21 27.39 22.13
C LYS A 28 -20.79 27.60 22.68
N ASN A 29 -20.20 26.55 23.26
CA ASN A 29 -18.82 26.63 23.79
C ASN A 29 -17.80 26.84 22.67
N PHE A 30 -18.00 26.23 21.50
CA PHE A 30 -17.12 26.39 20.34
C PHE A 30 -17.20 27.81 19.76
N GLU A 31 -18.42 28.33 19.55
CA GLU A 31 -18.69 29.68 19.01
C GLU A 31 -18.29 30.80 19.97
N ALA A 32 -18.13 30.51 21.27
CA ALA A 32 -17.70 31.48 22.27
C ALA A 32 -16.23 31.92 22.11
N ASP A 33 -15.37 31.12 21.46
CA ASP A 33 -13.97 31.47 21.20
C ASP A 33 -13.79 31.99 19.76
N GLN A 34 -13.30 33.23 19.63
CA GLN A 34 -13.02 33.84 18.33
C GLN A 34 -11.97 33.06 17.52
N LYS A 35 -11.02 32.38 18.18
CA LYS A 35 -10.02 31.53 17.50
C LYS A 35 -10.66 30.34 16.79
N ASN A 36 -11.69 29.75 17.41
CA ASN A 36 -12.44 28.65 16.82
C ASN A 36 -13.22 29.10 15.58
N LEU A 37 -13.83 30.30 15.63
CA LEU A 37 -14.52 30.87 14.47
C LEU A 37 -13.56 31.19 13.32
N LEU A 38 -12.37 31.73 13.63
CA LEU A 38 -11.32 31.96 12.65
C LEU A 38 -10.87 30.65 11.99
N ALA A 39 -10.57 29.62 12.79
CA ALA A 39 -10.17 28.30 12.29
C ALA A 39 -11.28 27.64 11.47
N LEU A 40 -12.54 27.74 11.91
CA LEU A 40 -13.70 27.24 11.16
C LEU A 40 -13.78 27.88 9.78
N ASN A 41 -13.71 29.21 9.70
CA ASN A 41 -13.80 29.93 8.43
C ASN A 41 -12.63 29.60 7.49
N ALA A 42 -11.41 29.46 8.03
CA ALA A 42 -10.24 29.10 7.25
C ALA A 42 -10.33 27.66 6.71
N CYS A 43 -10.60 26.68 7.58
CA CYS A 43 -10.69 25.27 7.21
C CYS A 43 -11.94 24.94 6.37
N ALA A 44 -12.98 25.78 6.40
CA ALA A 44 -14.16 25.60 5.54
C ALA A 44 -13.87 25.93 4.06
N LYS A 45 -12.83 26.73 3.79
CA LYS A 45 -12.47 27.18 2.42
C LYS A 45 -11.20 26.55 1.88
N THR A 46 -10.27 26.16 2.75
CA THR A 46 -8.92 25.72 2.40
C THR A 46 -8.60 24.37 3.05
N ASP A 47 -7.69 23.60 2.45
CA ASP A 47 -7.20 22.34 3.04
C ASP A 47 -6.65 22.60 4.46
N PRO A 48 -7.10 21.84 5.48
CA PRO A 48 -6.66 22.05 6.86
C PRO A 48 -5.15 21.94 7.07
N LEU A 49 -4.43 21.14 6.26
CA LEU A 49 -2.97 21.03 6.34
C LEU A 49 -2.29 22.30 5.84
N GLU A 50 -2.82 22.95 4.80
CA GLU A 50 -2.33 24.25 4.32
C GLU A 50 -2.58 25.35 5.36
N VAL A 51 -3.77 25.37 5.98
CA VAL A 51 -4.12 26.33 7.03
C VAL A 51 -3.21 26.18 8.26
N CYS A 52 -2.86 24.95 8.62
CA CYS A 52 -2.01 24.66 9.76
C CYS A 52 -0.51 24.91 9.51
N GLN A 53 -0.09 25.31 8.30
CA GLN A 53 1.31 25.56 8.01
C GLN A 53 1.85 26.76 8.80
N GLN A 54 2.96 26.54 9.51
CA GLN A 54 3.63 27.59 10.25
C GLN A 54 4.63 28.31 9.36
N ARG A 55 4.32 29.56 9.01
CA ARG A 55 5.14 30.38 8.11
C ARG A 55 6.60 30.50 8.55
N HIS A 56 6.85 30.72 9.85
CA HIS A 56 8.20 30.89 10.38
C HIS A 56 9.07 29.63 10.22
N ILE A 57 8.48 28.42 10.30
CA ILE A 57 9.21 27.17 10.08
C ILE A 57 9.65 27.09 8.61
N ILE A 58 8.74 27.40 7.68
CA ILE A 58 9.04 27.41 6.24
C ILE A 58 10.17 28.41 5.93
N GLU A 59 10.13 29.60 6.52
CA GLU A 59 11.16 30.63 6.31
C GLU A 59 12.52 30.24 6.90
N SER A 60 12.52 29.54 8.03
CA SER A 60 13.74 29.06 8.69
C SER A 60 14.32 27.77 8.09
N THR A 61 13.56 27.05 7.26
CA THR A 61 13.97 25.76 6.68
C THR A 61 14.93 25.99 5.53
N SER A 62 16.15 25.45 5.65
CA SER A 62 17.17 25.50 4.61
C SER A 62 17.53 24.10 4.11
N HIS A 63 17.53 23.91 2.79
CA HIS A 63 17.96 22.66 2.14
C HIS A 63 19.45 22.68 1.75
N VAL A 64 20.28 23.25 2.63
CA VAL A 64 21.75 23.29 2.49
C VAL A 64 22.38 22.34 3.50
N PHE A 65 23.18 21.40 2.99
CA PHE A 65 23.78 20.33 3.80
C PHE A 65 25.31 20.32 3.62
N THR A 66 26.05 20.25 4.72
CA THR A 66 27.53 20.26 4.74
C THR A 66 28.13 18.98 4.15
N HIS A 67 27.51 17.83 4.43
CA HIS A 67 27.96 16.53 3.96
C HIS A 67 26.93 15.97 2.98
N LYS A 68 27.34 15.76 1.74
CA LYS A 68 26.51 15.24 0.65
C LYS A 68 27.21 14.06 0.00
N VAL A 69 26.42 13.18 -0.60
CA VAL A 69 26.95 12.17 -1.52
C VAL A 69 27.40 12.89 -2.79
N ASP A 70 28.57 12.54 -3.33
CA ASP A 70 29.24 13.25 -4.45
C ASP A 70 28.39 13.41 -5.73
N SER A 71 27.33 12.61 -5.89
CA SER A 71 26.56 12.53 -7.12
C SER A 71 25.08 12.80 -6.83
N GLU A 72 24.61 13.96 -7.29
CA GLU A 72 23.18 14.20 -7.43
C GLU A 72 22.66 13.35 -8.59
N ILE A 73 21.74 12.44 -8.28
CA ILE A 73 21.33 11.42 -9.23
C ILE A 73 20.24 11.94 -10.15
N LYS A 74 20.44 11.79 -11.45
CA LYS A 74 19.48 12.20 -12.48
C LYS A 74 19.01 11.00 -13.33
N PRO A 75 17.78 11.05 -13.86
CA PRO A 75 16.72 11.99 -13.49
C PRO A 75 16.12 11.67 -12.09
N ILE A 76 15.33 12.62 -11.56
CA ILE A 76 14.44 12.37 -10.42
C ILE A 76 13.43 11.30 -10.85
N THR A 77 13.22 10.31 -9.99
CA THR A 77 12.32 9.19 -10.28
C THR A 77 10.92 9.44 -9.71
N ASN A 78 9.90 8.86 -10.34
CA ASN A 78 8.51 9.03 -9.93
C ASN A 78 7.73 7.71 -10.04
N GLN A 79 7.28 7.18 -8.90
CA GLN A 79 6.51 5.93 -8.84
C GLN A 79 5.03 6.09 -9.24
N LYS A 80 4.53 7.33 -9.33
CA LYS A 80 3.13 7.67 -9.59
C LYS A 80 2.17 6.94 -8.62
N ASN A 81 1.03 6.47 -9.10
CA ASN A 81 -0.03 5.86 -8.31
C ASN A 81 0.23 4.36 -8.10
N SER A 82 1.38 4.05 -7.50
CA SER A 82 1.79 2.69 -7.15
C SER A 82 2.52 2.66 -5.81
N GLY A 83 2.48 1.53 -5.10
CA GLY A 83 3.13 1.36 -3.80
C GLY A 83 4.60 0.94 -3.88
N ARG A 84 5.33 1.36 -4.93
CA ARG A 84 6.67 0.85 -5.28
C ARG A 84 7.83 1.63 -4.64
N CYS A 85 7.57 2.45 -3.62
CA CYS A 85 8.58 3.32 -2.98
C CYS A 85 9.85 2.56 -2.56
N TRP A 86 9.68 1.35 -2.06
CA TRP A 86 10.78 0.47 -1.64
C TRP A 86 11.70 0.07 -2.80
N LEU A 87 11.15 -0.25 -3.99
CA LEU A 87 11.95 -0.52 -5.19
C LEU A 87 12.65 0.74 -5.69
N PHE A 88 11.93 1.86 -5.74
CA PHE A 88 12.49 3.14 -6.19
C PHE A 88 13.62 3.60 -5.27
N ALA A 89 13.46 3.52 -3.95
CA ALA A 89 14.47 3.87 -2.98
C ALA A 89 15.72 2.99 -3.10
N ALA A 90 15.55 1.67 -3.17
CA ALA A 90 16.67 0.73 -3.30
C ALA A 90 17.44 0.94 -4.61
N LEU A 91 16.74 1.08 -5.74
CA LEU A 91 17.36 1.31 -7.04
C LEU A 91 17.99 2.70 -7.16
N ASN A 92 17.44 3.72 -6.47
CA ASN A 92 18.04 5.04 -6.37
C ASN A 92 19.40 4.98 -5.65
N VAL A 93 19.53 4.19 -4.58
CA VAL A 93 20.84 3.99 -3.93
C VAL A 93 21.79 3.19 -4.83
N LEU A 94 21.30 2.11 -5.44
CA LEU A 94 22.12 1.23 -6.27
C LEU A 94 22.71 1.93 -7.51
N ARG A 95 21.99 2.89 -8.10
CA ARG A 95 22.47 3.59 -9.31
C ARG A 95 23.58 4.60 -9.05
N ILE A 96 23.81 5.04 -7.80
CA ILE A 96 24.88 6.01 -7.45
C ILE A 96 26.26 5.50 -7.90
N PRO A 97 26.76 4.34 -7.40
CA PRO A 97 28.06 3.84 -7.82
C PRO A 97 28.11 3.47 -9.30
N PHE A 98 26.99 2.97 -9.86
CA PHE A 98 26.91 2.59 -11.28
C PHE A 98 27.12 3.80 -12.21
N VAL A 99 26.41 4.91 -11.95
CA VAL A 99 26.56 6.17 -12.69
C VAL A 99 27.98 6.72 -12.56
N LYS A 100 28.55 6.71 -11.35
CA LYS A 100 29.92 7.19 -11.10
C LYS A 100 30.97 6.36 -11.85
N GLN A 101 30.81 5.04 -11.86
CA GLN A 101 31.74 4.13 -12.52
C GLN A 101 31.68 4.24 -14.06
N HIS A 102 30.49 4.38 -14.63
CA HIS A 102 30.29 4.40 -16.07
C HIS A 102 30.25 5.81 -16.69
N GLN A 103 30.35 6.86 -15.87
CA GLN A 103 30.33 8.27 -16.31
C GLN A 103 29.07 8.61 -17.14
N ILE A 104 27.91 8.16 -16.68
CA ILE A 104 26.61 8.37 -17.35
C ILE A 104 25.84 9.46 -16.62
N GLU A 105 25.39 10.51 -17.31
CA GLU A 105 24.65 11.60 -16.67
C GLU A 105 23.25 11.17 -16.20
N ASP A 106 22.46 10.56 -17.08
CA ASP A 106 21.07 10.18 -16.83
C ASP A 106 20.89 8.66 -16.89
N PHE A 107 20.54 8.06 -15.75
CA PHE A 107 20.35 6.62 -15.67
C PHE A 107 19.28 6.21 -14.65
N GLU A 108 18.50 5.20 -15.03
CA GLU A 108 17.58 4.50 -14.14
C GLU A 108 17.67 2.99 -14.40
N PHE A 109 17.67 2.19 -13.32
CA PHE A 109 17.30 0.79 -13.40
C PHE A 109 15.78 0.67 -13.59
N SER A 110 15.34 -0.37 -14.28
CA SER A 110 13.92 -0.64 -14.49
C SER A 110 13.23 -1.04 -13.18
N GLN A 111 12.43 -0.13 -12.64
CA GLN A 111 11.59 -0.42 -11.48
C GLN A 111 10.41 -1.34 -11.87
N SER A 112 9.86 -1.17 -13.08
CA SER A 112 8.80 -2.02 -13.62
C SER A 112 9.24 -3.47 -13.81
N TYR A 113 10.51 -3.74 -14.15
CA TYR A 113 11.04 -5.10 -14.25
C TYR A 113 11.01 -5.83 -12.90
N LEU A 114 11.57 -5.22 -11.85
CA LEU A 114 11.52 -5.84 -10.51
C LEU A 114 10.10 -5.90 -9.96
N PHE A 115 9.25 -4.92 -10.28
CA PHE A 115 7.85 -4.94 -9.89
C PHE A 115 7.07 -6.10 -10.53
N PHE A 116 7.36 -6.40 -11.79
CA PHE A 116 6.81 -7.56 -12.49
C PHE A 116 7.23 -8.87 -11.81
N CYS A 117 8.52 -9.05 -11.56
CA CYS A 117 9.05 -10.22 -10.85
C CYS A 117 8.44 -10.36 -9.44
N ASP A 118 8.35 -9.25 -8.68
CA ASP A 118 7.71 -9.24 -7.36
C ASP A 118 6.26 -9.73 -7.43
N LYS A 119 5.48 -9.25 -8.40
CA LYS A 119 4.06 -9.61 -8.48
C LYS A 119 3.84 -11.10 -8.72
N ILE A 120 4.72 -11.73 -9.51
CA ILE A 120 4.71 -13.17 -9.79
C ILE A 120 5.15 -13.95 -8.54
N GLU A 121 6.32 -13.62 -7.98
CA GLU A 121 6.86 -14.31 -6.81
C GLU A 121 5.95 -14.19 -5.59
N ARG A 122 5.31 -13.03 -5.41
CA ARG A 122 4.34 -12.80 -4.34
C ARG A 122 3.07 -13.60 -4.51
N SER A 123 2.57 -13.72 -5.75
CA SER A 123 1.42 -14.59 -6.04
C SER A 123 1.76 -16.04 -5.73
N ASN A 124 2.94 -16.51 -6.13
CA ASN A 124 3.41 -17.86 -5.80
C ASN A 124 3.58 -18.08 -4.29
N PHE A 125 4.21 -17.12 -3.59
CA PHE A 125 4.37 -17.16 -2.13
C PHE A 125 3.02 -17.22 -1.41
N PHE A 126 2.04 -16.42 -1.87
CA PHE A 126 0.69 -16.43 -1.33
C PHE A 126 0.04 -17.81 -1.45
N LEU A 127 0.06 -18.44 -2.64
CA LEU A 127 -0.55 -19.76 -2.85
C LEU A 127 0.09 -20.82 -1.94
N ASN A 128 1.42 -20.84 -1.83
CA ASN A 128 2.12 -21.74 -0.92
C ASN A 128 1.77 -21.47 0.56
N THR A 129 1.62 -20.21 0.93
CA THR A 129 1.22 -19.82 2.29
C THR A 129 -0.18 -20.32 2.63
N ILE A 130 -1.13 -20.20 1.70
CA ILE A 130 -2.49 -20.71 1.87
C ILE A 130 -2.49 -22.23 2.07
N VAL A 131 -1.71 -22.97 1.29
CA VAL A 131 -1.57 -24.43 1.48
C VAL A 131 -1.08 -24.76 2.88
N ASN A 132 0.02 -24.12 3.31
CA ASN A 132 0.60 -24.37 4.63
C ASN A 132 -0.37 -24.05 5.76
N VAL A 133 -1.14 -22.97 5.62
CA VAL A 133 -2.17 -22.55 6.59
C VAL A 133 -3.32 -23.55 6.65
N LEU A 134 -3.78 -24.05 5.50
CA LEU A 134 -4.84 -25.06 5.43
C LEU A 134 -4.36 -26.42 5.98
N GLN A 135 -3.14 -26.84 5.66
CA GLN A 135 -2.55 -28.09 6.18
C GLN A 135 -2.35 -28.06 7.70
N ARG A 136 -2.12 -26.88 8.28
CA ARG A 136 -2.07 -26.67 9.73
C ARG A 136 -3.45 -26.69 10.40
N GLY A 137 -4.54 -26.78 9.63
CA GLY A 137 -5.91 -26.78 10.15
C GLY A 137 -6.41 -25.41 10.61
N GLU A 138 -5.82 -24.31 10.13
CA GLU A 138 -6.28 -22.95 10.47
C GLU A 138 -7.69 -22.69 9.90
N PRO A 139 -8.58 -22.05 10.67
CA PRO A 139 -9.94 -21.80 10.24
C PRO A 139 -9.99 -20.82 9.06
N VAL A 140 -10.83 -21.11 8.07
CA VAL A 140 -10.97 -20.31 6.83
C VAL A 140 -11.56 -18.93 7.10
N ASP A 141 -12.40 -18.81 8.11
CA ASP A 141 -12.97 -17.56 8.65
C ASP A 141 -12.11 -16.96 9.78
N GLY A 142 -10.94 -17.56 10.04
CA GLY A 142 -9.99 -17.10 11.04
C GLY A 142 -9.33 -15.77 10.68
N ARG A 143 -8.79 -15.11 11.72
CA ARG A 143 -8.07 -13.84 11.59
C ARG A 143 -6.89 -13.92 10.61
N LEU A 144 -6.13 -15.02 10.64
CA LEU A 144 -4.97 -15.22 9.78
C LEU A 144 -5.39 -15.33 8.30
N MET A 145 -6.40 -16.15 8.01
CA MET A 145 -6.89 -16.30 6.63
C MET A 145 -7.47 -14.99 6.09
N SER A 146 -8.26 -14.28 6.91
CA SER A 146 -8.78 -12.95 6.58
C SER A 146 -7.66 -11.95 6.27
N PHE A 147 -6.58 -11.96 7.07
CA PHE A 147 -5.40 -11.13 6.82
C PHE A 147 -4.70 -11.47 5.49
N LEU A 148 -4.47 -12.75 5.20
CA LEU A 148 -3.81 -13.18 3.96
C LEU A 148 -4.63 -12.83 2.71
N LEU A 149 -5.96 -12.92 2.79
CA LEU A 149 -6.88 -12.60 1.70
C LEU A 149 -7.14 -11.10 1.54
N HIS A 150 -6.80 -10.29 2.55
CA HIS A 150 -7.06 -8.86 2.53
C HIS A 150 -6.29 -8.15 1.41
N ASP A 151 -4.98 -8.40 1.27
CA ASP A 151 -4.17 -7.82 0.20
C ASP A 151 -2.98 -8.71 -0.19
N PRO A 152 -3.24 -9.87 -0.85
CA PRO A 152 -2.21 -10.88 -1.09
C PRO A 152 -1.13 -10.44 -2.07
N VAL A 153 -1.42 -9.41 -2.87
CA VAL A 153 -0.55 -8.89 -3.93
C VAL A 153 -0.37 -7.38 -3.80
N ALA A 154 -0.24 -6.90 -2.57
CA ALA A 154 0.14 -5.52 -2.29
C ALA A 154 1.40 -5.11 -3.07
N ASP A 155 1.52 -3.83 -3.42
CA ASP A 155 2.75 -3.32 -4.05
C ASP A 155 3.90 -3.15 -3.07
N GLY A 156 3.59 -2.94 -1.78
CA GLY A 156 4.59 -2.69 -0.76
C GLY A 156 5.48 -3.89 -0.49
N GLY A 157 6.74 -3.62 -0.16
CA GLY A 157 7.72 -4.64 0.17
C GLY A 157 8.76 -4.13 1.16
N GLN A 158 9.68 -5.01 1.52
CA GLN A 158 10.76 -4.76 2.46
C GLN A 158 12.13 -5.00 1.81
N TRP A 159 13.19 -4.59 2.52
CA TRP A 159 14.57 -4.70 2.04
C TRP A 159 14.94 -6.12 1.58
N ASP A 160 14.67 -7.14 2.39
CA ASP A 160 15.02 -8.53 2.05
C ASP A 160 14.31 -9.03 0.79
N MET A 161 13.10 -8.51 0.53
CA MET A 161 12.37 -8.81 -0.70
C MET A 161 13.10 -8.23 -1.93
N VAL A 162 13.62 -7.00 -1.84
CA VAL A 162 14.41 -6.40 -2.92
C VAL A 162 15.67 -7.23 -3.16
N VAL A 163 16.36 -7.61 -2.07
CA VAL A 163 17.58 -8.42 -2.15
C VAL A 163 17.29 -9.77 -2.82
N ASN A 164 16.19 -10.44 -2.48
CA ASN A 164 15.78 -11.69 -3.11
C ASN A 164 15.51 -11.51 -4.61
N LEU A 165 14.82 -10.43 -4.99
CA LEU A 165 14.54 -10.12 -6.39
C LEU A 165 15.83 -9.84 -7.17
N ILE A 166 16.71 -8.98 -6.66
CA ILE A 166 17.98 -8.63 -7.32
C ILE A 166 18.90 -9.85 -7.42
N LYS A 167 19.01 -10.68 -6.37
CA LYS A 167 19.84 -11.88 -6.41
C LYS A 167 19.35 -12.91 -7.44
N ARG A 168 18.03 -13.01 -7.64
CA ARG A 168 17.42 -14.00 -8.54
C ARG A 168 17.30 -13.53 -9.98
N TYR A 169 16.92 -12.27 -10.19
CA TYR A 169 16.60 -11.71 -11.51
C TYR A 169 17.59 -10.65 -11.99
N GLY A 170 18.49 -10.20 -11.12
CA GLY A 170 19.39 -9.08 -11.43
C GLY A 170 18.65 -7.75 -11.56
N VAL A 171 19.29 -6.81 -12.25
CA VAL A 171 18.73 -5.50 -12.60
C VAL A 171 19.03 -5.19 -14.05
N ILE A 172 18.16 -4.42 -14.69
CA ILE A 172 18.32 -4.00 -16.08
C ILE A 172 18.10 -2.50 -16.23
N PRO A 173 18.68 -1.84 -17.25
CA PRO A 173 18.38 -0.44 -17.53
C PRO A 173 16.89 -0.24 -17.86
N LYS A 174 16.31 0.87 -17.40
CA LYS A 174 14.90 1.23 -17.66
C LYS A 174 14.57 1.31 -19.15
N LYS A 175 15.54 1.65 -20.00
CA LYS A 175 15.37 1.66 -21.47
C LYS A 175 15.08 0.27 -22.05
N CYS A 176 15.53 -0.81 -21.41
CA CYS A 176 15.29 -2.18 -21.87
C CYS A 176 13.93 -2.72 -21.44
N PHE A 177 13.36 -2.19 -20.35
CA PHE A 177 12.03 -2.56 -19.85
C PHE A 177 11.37 -1.32 -19.25
N PRO A 178 10.59 -0.57 -20.06
CA PRO A 178 10.02 0.70 -19.65
C PRO A 178 8.86 0.52 -18.66
N GLU A 179 8.40 1.65 -18.12
CA GLU A 179 7.15 1.69 -17.35
C GLU A 179 5.94 1.39 -18.26
N SER A 180 4.92 0.76 -17.68
CA SER A 180 3.63 0.53 -18.34
C SER A 180 2.50 1.18 -17.55
N PHE A 181 1.32 1.30 -18.15
CA PHE A 181 0.15 1.87 -17.49
C PHE A 181 -0.14 1.21 -16.13
N CYS A 182 -0.06 -0.12 -16.06
CA CYS A 182 -0.30 -0.88 -14.84
C CYS A 182 0.80 -0.69 -13.78
N CYS A 183 2.01 -0.28 -14.16
CA CYS A 183 3.08 0.03 -13.21
C CYS A 183 2.86 1.41 -12.58
N GLU A 184 2.34 2.36 -13.34
CA GLU A 184 2.09 3.74 -12.88
C GLU A 184 0.73 3.93 -12.21
N THR A 185 -0.20 3.00 -12.41
CA THR A 185 -1.52 2.94 -11.75
C THR A 185 -1.91 1.48 -11.54
N SER A 186 -1.43 0.91 -10.43
CA SER A 186 -1.47 -0.54 -10.17
C SER A 186 -2.78 -1.04 -9.55
N SER A 187 -3.64 -0.15 -9.06
CA SER A 187 -4.86 -0.51 -8.32
C SER A 187 -5.77 -1.49 -9.07
N ARG A 188 -5.95 -1.29 -10.39
CA ARG A 188 -6.77 -2.16 -11.23
C ARG A 188 -6.15 -3.55 -11.42
N LEU A 189 -4.83 -3.61 -11.66
CA LEU A 189 -4.11 -4.88 -11.77
C LEU A 189 -4.19 -5.66 -10.45
N ASN A 190 -3.92 -4.98 -9.32
CA ASN A 190 -4.00 -5.59 -8.00
C ASN A 190 -5.40 -6.07 -7.67
N GLY A 191 -6.45 -5.33 -8.07
CA GLY A 191 -7.84 -5.78 -7.94
C GLY A 191 -8.11 -7.08 -8.69
N ILE A 192 -7.68 -7.17 -9.96
CA ILE A 192 -7.84 -8.39 -10.78
C ILE A 192 -7.10 -9.58 -10.17
N LEU A 193 -5.83 -9.38 -9.79
CA LEU A 193 -5.00 -10.42 -9.21
C LEU A 193 -5.54 -10.89 -7.86
N LYS A 194 -6.02 -9.97 -7.01
CA LYS A 194 -6.68 -10.29 -5.75
C LYS A 194 -7.90 -11.17 -5.99
N THR A 195 -8.78 -10.81 -6.92
CA THR A 195 -9.96 -11.64 -7.26
C THR A 195 -9.54 -13.03 -7.73
N LYS A 196 -8.53 -13.14 -8.60
CA LYS A 196 -8.03 -14.44 -9.09
C LYS A 196 -7.44 -15.30 -7.98
N ASN A 197 -6.61 -14.71 -7.11
CA ASN A 197 -6.02 -15.40 -5.98
C ASN A 197 -7.09 -15.89 -4.98
N SER A 198 -8.15 -15.10 -4.74
CA SER A 198 -9.29 -15.54 -3.92
C SER A 198 -10.06 -16.70 -4.58
N THR A 199 -10.31 -16.65 -5.89
CA THR A 199 -10.95 -17.77 -6.62
C THR A 199 -10.12 -19.05 -6.52
N GLN A 200 -8.79 -18.95 -6.68
CA GLN A 200 -7.89 -20.10 -6.55
C GLN A 200 -7.89 -20.69 -5.14
N MET A 201 -7.91 -19.85 -4.11
CA MET A 201 -8.04 -20.32 -2.72
C MET A 201 -9.31 -21.17 -2.54
N HIS A 202 -10.43 -20.77 -3.14
CA HIS A 202 -11.67 -21.56 -3.08
C HIS A 202 -11.53 -22.91 -3.80
N GLN A 203 -10.85 -22.94 -4.94
CA GLN A 203 -10.55 -24.19 -5.65
C GLN A 203 -9.63 -25.11 -4.84
N PHE A 204 -8.59 -24.55 -4.22
CA PHE A 204 -7.69 -25.29 -3.35
C PHE A 204 -8.39 -25.88 -2.14
N LYS A 205 -9.33 -25.15 -1.54
CA LYS A 205 -10.21 -25.70 -0.50
C LYS A 205 -10.92 -26.95 -1.02
N SER A 206 -11.60 -26.88 -2.16
CA SER A 206 -12.32 -28.04 -2.71
C SER A 206 -11.42 -29.24 -3.02
N ILE A 207 -10.20 -29.00 -3.51
CA ILE A 207 -9.26 -30.06 -3.90
C ILE A 207 -8.61 -30.73 -2.68
N MET A 208 -8.24 -29.95 -1.65
CA MET A 208 -7.65 -30.49 -0.41
C MET A 208 -8.65 -31.35 0.38
N PHE A 209 -9.95 -31.11 0.24
CA PHE A 209 -11.00 -31.99 0.77
C PHE A 209 -11.25 -33.24 -0.10
N SER A 210 -10.53 -33.41 -1.21
CA SER A 210 -10.70 -34.50 -2.19
C SER A 210 -9.46 -35.40 -2.40
N ASP A 211 -8.48 -35.36 -1.48
CA ASP A 211 -7.32 -36.28 -1.40
C ASP A 211 -6.40 -36.37 -2.64
N SER A 212 -6.25 -35.31 -3.45
CA SER A 212 -5.31 -35.32 -4.60
C SER A 212 -4.31 -34.16 -4.62
N LEU A 213 -3.21 -34.31 -3.87
CA LEU A 213 -2.07 -33.36 -3.85
C LEU A 213 -1.40 -33.19 -5.23
N ILE A 214 -1.46 -34.19 -6.12
CA ILE A 214 -0.79 -34.19 -7.44
C ILE A 214 -1.45 -33.22 -8.43
N GLN A 215 -2.78 -32.99 -8.34
CA GLN A 215 -3.45 -32.00 -9.19
C GLN A 215 -3.06 -30.55 -8.84
N PHE A 216 -2.47 -30.34 -7.66
CA PHE A 216 -2.20 -29.04 -7.08
C PHE A 216 -0.97 -28.36 -7.67
N GLU A 217 0.16 -29.07 -7.76
CA GLU A 217 1.40 -28.56 -8.37
C GLU A 217 1.19 -28.22 -9.85
N GLN A 218 0.43 -29.04 -10.57
CA GLN A 218 0.06 -28.78 -11.96
C GLN A 218 -0.82 -27.53 -12.13
N LEU A 219 -1.66 -27.19 -11.14
CA LEU A 219 -2.47 -25.96 -11.18
C LEU A 219 -1.63 -24.70 -10.95
N ILE A 220 -0.66 -24.76 -10.02
CA ILE A 220 0.32 -23.67 -9.81
C ILE A 220 1.16 -23.47 -11.07
N ILE A 221 1.70 -24.56 -11.64
CA ILE A 221 2.51 -24.52 -12.87
C ILE A 221 1.68 -23.94 -14.03
N ASN A 222 0.44 -24.42 -14.22
CA ASN A 222 -0.44 -23.91 -15.28
C ASN A 222 -0.80 -22.42 -15.09
N TYR A 223 -0.96 -21.95 -13.85
CA TYR A 223 -1.21 -20.54 -13.57
C TYR A 223 0.01 -19.66 -13.86
N ILE A 224 1.20 -20.12 -13.48
CA ILE A 224 2.46 -19.43 -13.78
C ILE A 224 2.68 -19.36 -15.30
N LEU A 225 2.41 -20.45 -16.03
CA LEU A 225 2.49 -20.50 -17.50
C LEU A 225 1.42 -19.64 -18.20
N LEU A 226 0.23 -19.49 -17.60
CA LEU A 226 -0.83 -18.59 -18.09
C LEU A 226 -0.48 -17.11 -17.93
N ILE A 227 0.28 -16.75 -16.90
CA ILE A 227 0.76 -15.38 -16.67
C ILE A 227 2.04 -15.10 -17.49
N LEU A 228 2.84 -16.13 -17.77
CA LEU A 228 4.08 -16.06 -18.53
C LEU A 228 4.06 -17.02 -19.72
N PRO A 229 3.35 -16.70 -20.83
CA PRO A 229 3.31 -17.57 -22.00
C PRO A 229 4.69 -17.80 -22.67
N ASN A 230 5.76 -17.13 -22.21
CA ASN A 230 7.13 -17.24 -22.74
C ASN A 230 8.22 -17.38 -21.65
N ALA A 231 7.90 -17.91 -20.45
CA ALA A 231 8.92 -18.10 -19.40
C ALA A 231 10.09 -19.01 -19.82
N GLU A 232 9.93 -19.83 -20.86
CA GLU A 232 11.00 -20.71 -21.37
C GLU A 232 12.08 -19.98 -22.18
N LYS A 233 11.94 -18.67 -22.43
CA LYS A 233 12.88 -17.88 -23.24
C LYS A 233 13.55 -16.71 -22.50
N LEU A 234 13.54 -16.71 -21.18
CA LEU A 234 14.29 -15.75 -20.35
C LEU A 234 15.40 -16.44 -19.57
#